data_AF-A0ABD1XRS1-F1
#
_entry.id   AF-A0ABD1XRS1-F1
#
_cell.length_a   1.000
_cell.length_b   1.000
_cell.length_c   1.000
_cell.angle_alpha   90.00
_cell.angle_beta   90.00
_cell.angle_gamma   90.00
#
_symmetry.space_group_name_H-M   'P 1'
#
loop_
_entity.id
_entity.type
_entity.pdbx_description
1 polymer ?
#
loop_
_entity_poly.entity_id
_entity_poly.type
_entity_poly.pdbx_seq_one_letter_code
_entity_poly.pdbx_strand_id
1 'polypeptide(L)' 'MEKIIFSFVLLMLLLYLQAFMICSTAQLRDFLSIACGARKSYVDVQLGLKWDTDDNYVETGLIQQMDPE' A
#
# COMPACT_ATOMS: atom_id res chain seq x y z
N MET A 1 27.32 -11.45 27.82
CA MET A 1 25.99 -10.78 27.84
C MET A 1 25.90 -9.71 26.76
N GLU A 2 26.88 -8.83 26.60
CA GLU A 2 26.89 -7.76 25.57
C GLU A 2 26.66 -8.26 24.13
N LYS A 3 27.33 -9.35 23.72
CA LYS A 3 27.16 -9.93 22.37
C LYS A 3 25.72 -10.43 22.11
N ILE A 4 25.05 -10.94 23.14
CA ILE A 4 23.67 -11.44 23.06
C ILE A 4 22.71 -10.27 22.88
N ILE A 5 22.91 -9.20 23.66
CA ILE A 5 22.11 -7.97 23.58
C ILE A 5 22.26 -7.35 22.19
N PHE A 6 23.50 -7.22 21.68
CA PHE A 6 23.76 -6.71 20.34
C PHE A 6 23.07 -7.54 19.25
N SER A 7 23.17 -8.87 19.34
CA SER A 7 22.50 -9.77 18.40
C SER A 7 20.97 -9.62 18.43
N PHE A 8 20.39 -9.43 19.61
CA PHE A 8 18.94 -9.26 19.75
C PHE A 8 18.45 -7.92 19.18
N VAL A 9 19.20 -6.85 19.42
CA VAL A 9 18.91 -5.53 18.83
C VAL A 9 19.01 -5.57 17.31
N LEU A 10 20.05 -6.20 16.77
CA LEU A 10 20.21 -6.37 15.32
C LEU A 10 19.05 -7.17 14.71
N LEU A 11 18.63 -8.26 15.37
CA LEU A 11 17.50 -9.07 14.92
C LEU A 11 16.21 -8.25 14.89
N MET A 12 15.93 -7.47 15.93
CA MET A 12 14.75 -6.60 16.00
C MET A 12 14.77 -5.52 14.91
N LEU A 13 15.94 -4.94 14.63
CA LEU A 13 16.11 -3.98 13.56
C LEU A 13 15.83 -4.60 12.18
N LEU A 14 16.32 -5.81 11.94
CA LEU A 14 16.10 -6.53 10.69
C LEU A 14 14.61 -6.89 10.50
N LEU A 15 13.93 -7.33 11.56
CA LEU A 15 12.50 -7.61 11.53
C LEU A 15 11.68 -6.34 11.23
N TYR A 16 12.06 -5.20 11.84
CA TYR A 16 11.42 -3.93 11.56
C TYR A 16 11.60 -3.50 10.10
N LEU A 17 12.81 -3.64 9.56
CA LEU A 17 13.11 -3.29 8.17
C LEU A 17 12.31 -4.17 7.18
N GLN A 18 12.16 -5.46 7.47
CA GLN A 18 11.34 -6.37 6.67
C GLN A 18 9.87 -5.96 6.69
N ALA A 19 9.30 -5.66 7.86
CA ALA A 19 7.92 -5.19 7.98
C ALA A 19 7.70 -3.86 7.23
N PHE A 20 8.67 -2.94 7.29
CA PHE A 20 8.61 -1.68 6.56
C PHE A 20 8.57 -1.88 5.04
N MET A 21 9.42 -2.77 4.51
CA MET A 21 9.45 -3.08 3.07
C MET A 21 8.17 -3.76 2.57
N ILE A 22 7.51 -4.57 3.40
CA ILE A 22 6.20 -5.19 3.06
C ILE A 22 5.10 -4.13 3.00
N CYS A 23 5.14 -3.13 3.88
CA CYS A 23 4.17 -2.05 3.91
C CYS A 23 4.48 -0.90 2.92
N SER A 24 5.69 -0.85 2.35
CA SER A 24 6.02 0.14 1.33
C SER A 24 5.44 -0.29 -0.01
N THR A 25 4.51 0.51 -0.53
CA THR A 25 3.96 0.31 -1.88
C THR A 25 5.06 0.49 -2.94
N ALA A 26 5.06 -0.32 -3.99
CA ALA A 26 5.89 -0.15 -5.19
C ALA A 26 5.55 1.11 -6.02
N GLN A 27 4.55 1.88 -5.57
CA GLN A 27 4.07 3.11 -6.19
C GLN A 27 5.19 4.17 -6.27
N LEU A 28 5.45 4.67 -7.48
CA LEU A 28 6.27 5.88 -7.66
C LEU A 28 5.55 7.07 -7.03
N ARG A 29 6.30 7.97 -6.38
CA ARG A 29 5.75 9.10 -5.61
C ARG A 29 4.75 9.96 -6.41
N ASP A 30 5.01 10.15 -7.70
CA ASP A 30 4.21 11.01 -8.58
C ASP A 30 3.33 10.20 -9.57
N PHE A 31 3.14 8.91 -9.30
CA PHE A 31 2.24 8.06 -10.07
C PHE A 31 0.92 7.90 -9.32
N LEU A 32 -0.20 8.05 -10.01
CA LEU A 32 -1.56 7.90 -9.49
C LEU A 32 -2.25 6.76 -10.23
N SER A 33 -2.70 5.75 -9.50
CA SER A 33 -3.46 4.62 -10.04
C SER A 33 -4.91 4.75 -9.60
N ILE A 34 -5.85 4.78 -10.54
CA ILE A 34 -7.28 4.95 -10.26
C ILE A 34 -8.04 3.66 -10.59
N ALA A 35 -8.78 3.13 -9.62
CA ALA A 35 -9.69 2.01 -9.80
C ALA A 35 -11.11 2.55 -10.01
N CYS A 36 -11.50 2.73 -11.27
CA CYS A 36 -12.80 3.29 -11.62
C CYS A 36 -13.94 2.38 -11.14
N GLY A 37 -14.92 2.95 -10.44
CA GLY A 37 -16.07 2.23 -9.90
C GLY A 37 -15.76 1.33 -8.69
N ALA A 38 -14.57 1.42 -8.11
CA ALA A 38 -14.23 0.72 -6.87
C ALA A 38 -14.86 1.41 -5.65
N ARG A 39 -15.28 0.62 -4.65
CA ARG A 39 -15.91 1.14 -3.42
C ARG A 39 -14.94 1.77 -2.43
N LYS A 40 -13.67 1.37 -2.48
CA LYS A 40 -12.62 1.82 -1.56
C LYS A 40 -11.25 1.70 -2.21
N SER A 41 -10.34 2.57 -1.80
CA SER A 41 -8.92 2.43 -2.14
C SER A 41 -8.36 1.12 -1.56
N TYR A 42 -7.41 0.52 -2.26
CA TYR A 42 -6.74 -0.70 -1.83
C TYR A 42 -5.28 -0.74 -2.29
N VAL A 43 -4.50 -1.63 -1.67
CA VAL A 43 -3.16 -1.98 -2.16
C VAL A 43 -3.27 -3.34 -2.81
N ASP A 44 -2.93 -3.42 -4.09
CA ASP A 44 -2.73 -4.69 -4.77
C ASP A 44 -1.46 -5.33 -4.21
N VAL A 45 -1.61 -6.41 -3.45
CA VAL A 45 -0.49 -7.11 -2.80
C VAL A 45 0.39 -7.88 -3.79
N GLN A 46 -0.11 -8.17 -5.00
CA GLN A 46 0.67 -8.84 -6.04
C GLN A 46 1.60 -7.85 -6.75
N LEU A 47 1.08 -6.65 -7.03
CA LEU A 47 1.81 -5.60 -7.74
C LEU A 47 2.49 -4.58 -6.80
N GLY A 48 2.11 -4.56 -5.52
CA GLY A 48 2.52 -3.55 -4.55
C GLY A 48 1.97 -2.15 -4.86
N LEU A 49 0.96 -2.02 -5.72
CA LEU A 49 0.44 -0.73 -6.18
C LEU A 49 -0.72 -0.27 -5.31
N LYS A 50 -0.76 1.03 -5.00
CA LYS A 50 -1.91 1.66 -4.36
C LYS A 50 -2.88 2.10 -5.45
N TRP A 51 -4.13 1.70 -5.32
CA TRP A 51 -5.25 2.11 -6.17
C TRP A 51 -6.19 2.97 -5.35
N ASP A 52 -6.49 4.17 -5.84
CA ASP A 52 -7.48 5.08 -5.27
C ASP A 52 -8.79 5.02 -6.05
N THR A 53 -9.93 5.32 -5.40
CA THR A 53 -11.23 5.41 -6.07
C THR A 53 -11.28 6.62 -7.00
N ASP A 54 -12.22 6.59 -7.95
CA ASP A 54 -12.44 7.65 -8.92
C ASP A 54 -13.29 8.82 -8.40
N ASP A 55 -13.82 8.74 -7.17
CA ASP A 55 -14.76 9.70 -6.57
C ASP A 55 -14.29 11.16 -6.63
N ASN A 56 -12.98 11.40 -6.53
CA ASN A 56 -12.39 12.75 -6.52
C ASN A 56 -11.76 13.15 -7.85
N TYR A 57 -11.88 12.33 -8.88
CA TYR A 57 -11.19 12.51 -10.17
C TYR A 57 -12.15 12.60 -11.35
N VAL A 58 -13.45 12.36 -11.12
CA VAL A 58 -14.49 12.41 -12.14
C VAL A 58 -15.42 13.60 -11.85
N GLU A 59 -15.31 14.66 -12.65
CA GLU A 59 -16.12 15.87 -12.49
C GLU A 59 -17.53 15.76 -13.10
N THR A 60 -17.73 14.79 -14.01
CA THR A 60 -18.96 14.66 -14.80
C THR A 60 -19.50 13.24 -14.80
N GLY A 61 -20.82 13.11 -14.81
CA GLY A 61 -21.49 11.80 -14.79
C GLY A 61 -21.97 11.41 -13.39
N LEU A 62 -22.58 10.23 -13.29
CA LEU A 62 -22.94 9.63 -12.02
C LEU A 62 -21.90 8.58 -11.67
N ILE A 63 -21.42 8.59 -10.42
CA ILE A 63 -20.54 7.54 -9.91
C ILE A 63 -21.31 6.22 -9.97
N GLN A 64 -20.81 5.27 -10.74
CA GLN A 64 -21.36 3.91 -10.83
C GLN A 64 -20.36 2.94 -10.23
N GLN A 65 -20.77 2.26 -9.16
CA GLN A 65 -19.99 1.17 -8.58
C GLN A 65 -20.12 -0.05 -9.48
N MET A 66 -18.99 -0.61 -9.89
CA MET A 66 -18.93 -1.81 -10.75
C MET A 66 -18.32 -3.03 -10.06
N ASP A 67 -17.71 -2.86 -8.88
CA ASP A 67 -17.13 -3.96 -8.11
C ASP A 67 -18.22 -4.72 -7.32
N PRO A 68 -18.30 -6.07 -7.41
CA PRO A 68 -19.16 -6.86 -6.53
C PRO A 68 -18.84 -6.64 -5.04
N GLU A 69 -19.86 -6.76 -4.18
CA GLU A 69 -19.74 -6.52 -2.73
C GLU A 69 -18.79 -7.49 -2.01
#